data_AF-A0A2D4YX11-F1
#
_entry.id   AF-A0A2D4YX11-F1
#
_cell.length_a   1.000
_cell.length_b   1.000
_cell.length_c   1.000
_cell.angle_alpha   90.00
_cell.angle_beta   90.00
_cell.angle_gamma   90.00
#
_symmetry.space_group_name_H-M   'P 1'
#
loop_
_entity.id
_entity.type
_entity.pdbx_description
1 polymer ?
#
loop_
_entity_poly.entity_id
_entity_poly.type
_entity_poly.pdbx_seq_one_letter_code
_entity_poly.pdbx_strand_id
1 'polypeptide(L)' 'MAGPNYSGAFSKDEIPSQIDRCINWVRAEASEAVSLIESCVPHGKPMLAQAQKRLEGLEALKTLELVATQHFGDI' A
#
# COMPACT_ATOMS: atom_id res chain seq x y z
N MET A 1 -7.66 -8.58 16.32
CA MET A 1 -6.88 -8.87 15.09
C MET A 1 -5.65 -7.99 15.13
N ALA A 2 -4.46 -8.58 15.21
CA ALA A 2 -3.22 -7.83 15.09
C ALA A 2 -3.04 -7.47 13.61
N GLY A 3 -2.91 -6.18 13.30
CA GLY A 3 -2.64 -5.73 11.93
C GLY A 3 -1.27 -6.23 11.44
N PRO A 4 -0.98 -6.11 10.13
CA PRO A 4 0.30 -6.51 9.57
C PRO A 4 1.45 -5.81 10.31
N ASN A 5 2.50 -6.56 10.61
CA ASN A 5 3.66 -6.03 11.31
C ASN A 5 4.57 -5.26 10.32
N TYR A 6 4.43 -3.93 10.28
CA TYR A 6 5.21 -3.05 9.41
C TYR A 6 6.60 -2.70 9.97
N SER A 7 7.07 -3.35 11.04
CA SER A 7 8.33 -3.00 11.74
C SER A 7 9.58 -3.08 10.85
N GLY A 8 9.51 -3.77 9.70
CA GLY A 8 10.59 -3.83 8.69
C GLY A 8 10.47 -2.79 7.57
N ALA A 9 9.46 -1.91 7.58
CA ALA A 9 9.25 -0.90 6.54
C ALA A 9 10.26 0.25 6.59
N PHE A 10 10.88 0.48 7.75
CA PHE A 10 11.93 1.48 7.95
C PHE A 10 13.34 0.91 7.72
N SER A 11 13.50 0.06 6.71
CA SER A 11 14.84 -0.26 6.20
C SER A 11 15.44 0.99 5.55
N LYS A 12 16.78 1.05 5.52
CA LYS A 12 17.58 2.13 4.93
C LYS A 12 17.47 2.18 3.38
N ASP A 13 16.32 1.78 2.86
CA ASP A 13 16.00 1.73 1.43
C ASP A 13 15.56 3.13 0.98
N GLU A 14 15.81 3.46 -0.29
CA GLU A 14 15.38 4.74 -0.87
C GLU A 14 13.83 4.85 -0.84
N ILE A 15 13.33 6.07 -0.70
CA ILE A 15 11.88 6.36 -0.62
C ILE A 15 11.06 5.68 -1.74
N PRO A 16 11.51 5.62 -3.01
CA PRO A 16 10.76 4.94 -4.08
C PRO A 16 10.55 3.44 -3.78
N SER A 17 11.60 2.78 -3.29
CA SER A 17 11.56 1.36 -2.94
C SER A 17 10.61 1.08 -1.76
N GLN A 18 10.53 2.01 -0.80
CA GLN A 18 9.58 1.91 0.31
C GLN A 18 8.12 2.07 -0.17
N ILE A 19 7.86 3.04 -1.05
CA ILE A 19 6.52 3.26 -1.62
C ILE A 19 6.08 2.01 -2.40
N ASP A 20 6.94 1.44 -3.24
CA ASP A 20 6.63 0.24 -4.00
C ASP A 20 6.37 -0.99 -3.11
N ARG A 21 7.13 -1.15 -2.02
CA ARG A 21 6.88 -2.21 -1.04
C ARG A 21 5.51 -2.05 -0.37
N CYS A 22 5.16 -0.83 0.04
CA CYS A 22 3.86 -0.52 0.61
C CYS A 22 2.72 -0.81 -0.38
N ILE A 23 2.87 -0.45 -1.66
CA ILE A 23 1.89 -0.75 -2.72
C ILE A 23 1.68 -2.27 -2.83
N ASN A 24 2.77 -3.03 -2.87
CA ASN A 24 2.70 -4.49 -2.98
C ASN A 24 1.98 -5.14 -1.79
N TRP A 25 2.22 -4.66 -0.56
CA TRP A 25 1.51 -5.15 0.62
C TRP A 25 0.02 -4.82 0.58
N VAL A 26 -0.35 -3.59 0.22
CA VAL A 26 -1.77 -3.20 0.14
C VAL A 26 -2.49 -3.97 -0.98
N ARG A 27 -1.81 -4.30 -2.07
CA ARG A 27 -2.36 -5.19 -3.12
C ARG A 27 -2.58 -6.62 -2.64
N ALA A 28 -1.67 -7.16 -1.83
CA ALA A 28 -1.85 -8.47 -1.21
C ALA A 28 -3.05 -8.46 -0.25
N GLU A 29 -3.21 -7.39 0.54
CA GLU A 29 -4.35 -7.22 1.44
C GLU A 29 -5.68 -7.08 0.68
N ALA A 30 -5.69 -6.34 -0.43
CA ALA A 30 -6.87 -6.28 -1.29
C ALA A 30 -7.24 -7.66 -1.85
N SER A 31 -6.23 -8.47 -2.21
CA SER A 31 -6.43 -9.83 -2.70
C SER A 31 -7.02 -10.74 -1.62
N GLU A 32 -6.52 -10.66 -0.39
CA GLU A 32 -7.08 -11.37 0.77
C GLU A 32 -8.54 -10.93 1.03
N ALA A 33 -8.81 -9.62 0.96
CA ALA A 33 -10.16 -9.09 1.14
C ALA A 33 -11.13 -9.63 0.08
N VAL A 34 -10.69 -9.78 -1.17
CA VAL A 34 -11.49 -10.42 -2.25
C VAL A 34 -11.78 -11.88 -1.91
N SER A 35 -10.78 -12.66 -1.48
CA SER A 35 -11.00 -14.06 -1.06
C SER A 35 -11.98 -14.17 0.12
N LEU A 36 -11.94 -13.22 1.06
CA LEU A 36 -12.91 -13.14 2.16
C LEU A 36 -14.32 -12.81 1.67
N ILE A 37 -14.48 -11.95 0.66
CA ILE A 37 -15.78 -11.66 0.02
C ILE A 37 -16.32 -12.92 -0.66
N GLU A 38 -15.48 -13.64 -1.41
CA GLU A 38 -15.86 -14.91 -2.06
C GLU A 38 -16.27 -15.97 -1.03
N SER A 39 -15.64 -15.96 0.14
CA SER A 39 -15.99 -16.82 1.28
C SER A 39 -17.18 -16.29 2.10
N CYS A 40 -17.90 -15.27 1.62
CA CYS A 40 -19.05 -14.63 2.26
C CYS A 40 -18.76 -14.07 3.67
N VAL A 41 -17.51 -13.69 3.96
CA VAL A 41 -17.14 -13.09 5.24
C VAL A 41 -17.59 -11.62 5.29
N PRO A 42 -18.38 -11.20 6.31
CA PRO A 42 -18.98 -9.85 6.36
C PRO A 42 -17.98 -8.69 6.29
N HIS A 43 -16.75 -8.93 6.76
CA HIS A 43 -15.70 -7.92 6.82
C HIS A 43 -14.84 -7.83 5.55
N GLY A 44 -15.05 -8.69 4.54
CA GLY A 44 -14.27 -8.65 3.30
C GLY A 44 -14.52 -7.35 2.51
N LYS A 45 -15.77 -6.90 2.38
CA LYS A 45 -16.13 -5.64 1.70
C LYS A 45 -15.49 -4.39 2.34
N PRO A 46 -15.61 -4.16 3.66
CA PRO A 46 -14.95 -3.01 4.29
C PRO A 46 -13.42 -3.11 4.24
N MET A 47 -12.84 -4.32 4.34
CA MET A 47 -11.40 -4.52 4.20
C MET A 47 -10.92 -4.16 2.77
N LEU A 48 -11.65 -4.56 1.74
CA LEU A 48 -11.33 -4.20 0.35
C LEU A 48 -11.41 -2.69 0.13
N ALA A 49 -12.47 -2.03 0.60
CA ALA A 49 -12.61 -0.59 0.50
C ALA A 49 -11.48 0.16 1.25
N GLN A 50 -11.06 -0.34 2.40
CA GLN A 50 -9.94 0.21 3.15
C GLN A 50 -8.59 0.00 2.45
N ALA A 51 -8.37 -1.15 1.80
CA ALA A 51 -7.18 -1.41 1.00
C ALA A 51 -7.15 -0.49 -0.24
N GLN A 52 -8.28 -0.34 -0.95
CA GLN A 52 -8.41 0.57 -2.09
C GLN A 52 -8.06 2.02 -1.72
N LYS A 53 -8.64 2.54 -0.63
CA LYS A 53 -8.35 3.90 -0.16
C LYS A 53 -6.87 4.11 0.19
N ARG A 54 -6.21 3.10 0.76
CA ARG A 54 -4.76 3.16 1.03
C ARG A 54 -3.93 3.12 -0.26
N LEU A 55 -4.36 2.35 -1.25
CA LEU A 55 -3.70 2.26 -2.53
C LEU A 55 -3.71 3.63 -3.25
N GLU A 56 -4.84 4.32 -3.25
CA GLU A 56 -4.97 5.68 -3.79
C GLU A 56 -3.95 6.65 -3.15
N GLY A 57 -3.79 6.59 -1.83
CA GLY A 57 -2.82 7.41 -1.11
C GLY A 57 -1.36 7.09 -1.49
N LEU A 58 -1.04 5.80 -1.65
CA LEU A 58 0.30 5.36 -2.06
C LEU A 58 0.61 5.71 -3.52
N GLU A 59 -0.38 5.66 -4.41
CA GLU A 59 -0.23 6.09 -5.81
C GLU A 59 -0.01 7.60 -5.91
N ALA A 60 -0.68 8.40 -5.07
CA ALA A 60 -0.43 9.83 -4.96
C ALA A 60 1.00 10.11 -4.46
N LEU A 61 1.47 9.37 -3.45
CA LEU A 61 2.86 9.48 -2.96
C LEU A 61 3.88 9.09 -4.03
N LYS A 62 3.63 8.02 -4.79
CA LYS A 62 4.50 7.62 -5.91
C LYS A 62 4.55 8.70 -7.00
N THR A 63 3.41 9.33 -7.29
CA THR A 63 3.35 10.43 -8.25
C THR A 63 4.13 11.64 -7.75
N LEU A 64 4.01 11.98 -6.47
CA LEU A 64 4.76 13.07 -5.86
C LEU A 64 6.27 12.80 -5.84
N GLU A 65 6.69 11.57 -5.54
CA GLU A 65 8.09 11.15 -5.63
C GLU A 65 8.62 11.32 -7.06
N LEU A 66 7.90 10.82 -8.07
CA LEU A 66 8.28 10.99 -9.46
C LEU A 66 8.46 12.47 -9.86
N VAL A 67 7.51 13.32 -9.46
CA VAL A 67 7.58 14.78 -9.70
C VAL A 67 8.77 15.38 -8.95
N ALA A 68 9.02 14.95 -7.71
CA ALA A 68 10.13 15.43 -6.89
C ALA A 68 11.47 15.12 -7.56
N THR A 69 11.68 13.86 -7.93
CA THR A 69 12.89 13.36 -8.59
C THR A 69 13.12 14.04 -9.95
N GLN A 70 12.06 14.27 -10.74
CA GLN A 70 12.16 14.93 -12.05
C GLN A 70 12.48 16.43 -11.97
N HIS A 71 11.95 17.15 -10.97
CA HIS A 71 12.02 18.60 -10.93
C HIS A 71 13.05 19.16 -9.94
N PHE A 72 13.40 18.39 -8.91
CA PHE A 72 14.29 18.83 -7.84
C PHE A 72 15.59 18.01 -7.74
N GLY A 73 15.74 16.97 -8.58
CA GLY A 73 16.84 16.00 -8.51
C GLY A 73 16.62 14.95 -7.43
N ASP A 74 17.52 13.97 -7.33
CA ASP A 74 17.48 12.96 -6.27
C ASP A 74 17.61 13.65 -4.90
N ILE A 75 16.60 13.52 -4.03
CA ILE A 75 16.60 14.01 -2.64
C ILE A 75 17.25 12.98 -1.72
#